data_AF-A0A6B3EGG9-F1
#
_entry.id   AF-A0A6B3EGG9-F1
#
_cell.length_a   1.000
_cell.length_b   1.000
_cell.length_c   1.000
_cell.angle_alpha   90.00
_cell.angle_beta   90.00
_cell.angle_gamma   90.00
#
_symmetry.space_group_name_H-M   'P 1'
#
loop_
_entity.id
_entity.type
_entity.pdbx_description
1 polymer ?
#
loop_
_entity_poly.entity_id
_entity_poly.type
_entity_poly.pdbx_seq_one_letter_code
_entity_poly.pdbx_strand_id
1 'polypeptide(L)' 'ATVRQGNSGGPLLTTDGRVYGVVFAKSLDDPDTGYALTADEVRDDVTQGRTATQRVDTESCAL' A
#
# COMPACT_ATOMS: atom_id res chain seq x y z
N ALA A 1 -6.34 -8.70 -10.60
CA ALA A 1 -6.79 -9.18 -9.27
C ALA A 1 -7.82 -8.20 -8.75
N THR A 2 -8.93 -8.67 -8.16
CA THR A 2 -9.97 -7.76 -7.63
C THR A 2 -9.55 -7.19 -6.28
N VAL A 3 -9.44 -5.87 -6.16
CA VAL A 3 -9.19 -5.19 -4.87
C VAL A 3 -10.47 -5.15 -4.05
N ARG A 4 -10.37 -5.46 -2.75
CA ARG A 4 -11.47 -5.52 -1.79
C ARG A 4 -11.07 -4.85 -0.48
N GLN A 5 -12.06 -4.47 0.32
CA GLN A 5 -11.82 -4.00 1.68
C GLN A 5 -10.99 -5.04 2.45
N GLY A 6 -9.96 -4.57 3.16
CA GLY A 6 -8.99 -5.43 3.84
C GLY A 6 -7.71 -5.72 3.04
N ASN A 7 -7.66 -5.42 1.74
CA ASN A 7 -6.42 -5.55 0.96
C ASN A 7 -5.45 -4.39 1.14
N SER A 8 -5.91 -3.23 1.66
CA SER A 8 -5.07 -2.04 1.84
C SER A 8 -3.88 -2.37 2.76
N GLY A 9 -2.68 -1.93 2.35
CA GLY A 9 -1.40 -2.26 2.99
C GLY A 9 -0.77 -3.57 2.50
N GLY A 10 -1.49 -4.41 1.74
CA GLY A 10 -0.97 -5.63 1.16
C GLY A 10 -0.08 -5.38 -0.07
N PRO A 11 0.85 -6.30 -0.39
CA PRO A 11 1.73 -6.16 -1.55
C PRO A 11 0.98 -6.44 -2.86
N LEU A 12 1.23 -5.61 -3.87
CA LEU A 12 0.98 -5.95 -5.27
C LEU A 12 2.18 -6.73 -5.79
N LEU A 13 1.97 -7.97 -6.23
CA LEU A 13 3.03 -8.84 -6.73
C LEU A 13 3.08 -8.86 -8.26
N THR A 14 4.31 -8.91 -8.77
CA THR A 14 4.62 -9.31 -10.14
C THR A 14 4.36 -10.81 -10.34
N THR A 15 4.27 -11.26 -11.60
CA THR A 15 3.98 -12.67 -11.93
C THR A 15 5.05 -13.65 -11.44
N ASP A 16 6.25 -13.18 -11.14
CA ASP A 16 7.35 -13.95 -10.58
C ASP A 16 7.56 -13.72 -9.07
N GLY A 17 6.59 -13.09 -8.40
CA GLY A 17 6.55 -13.02 -6.93
C GLY A 17 7.31 -11.85 -6.30
N ARG A 18 7.85 -10.90 -7.09
CA ARG A 18 8.45 -9.67 -6.54
C ARG A 18 7.36 -8.66 -6.18
N VAL A 19 7.60 -7.87 -5.12
CA VAL A 19 6.74 -6.74 -4.76
C VAL A 19 6.89 -5.62 -5.78
N TYR A 20 5.80 -5.30 -6.47
CA TYR A 20 5.69 -4.19 -7.40
C TYR A 20 5.20 -2.90 -6.73
N GLY A 21 4.46 -3.02 -5.62
CA GLY A 21 3.88 -1.90 -4.91
C GLY A 21 3.03 -2.30 -3.72
N VAL A 22 2.31 -1.33 -3.14
CA VAL A 22 1.42 -1.52 -1.99
C VAL A 22 0.02 -1.04 -2.36
N VAL A 23 -0.98 -1.88 -2.16
CA VAL A 23 -2.39 -1.55 -2.45
C VAL A 23 -2.88 -0.52 -1.44
N PHE A 24 -3.54 0.55 -1.89
CA PHE A 24 -4.12 1.56 -1.01
C PHE A 24 -5.62 1.78 -1.22
N ALA A 25 -6.12 1.64 -2.45
CA ALA A 25 -7.52 1.92 -2.76
C ALA A 25 -8.08 1.03 -3.88
N LYS A 26 -9.41 1.07 -4.00
CA LYS A 26 -10.19 0.55 -5.12
C LYS A 26 -10.98 1.71 -5.73
N SER A 27 -11.21 1.68 -7.04
CA SER A 27 -12.16 2.59 -7.67
C SER A 27 -13.59 2.37 -7.13
N LEU A 28 -14.32 3.47 -6.94
CA LEU A 28 -15.75 3.47 -6.59
C LEU A 28 -16.63 3.32 -7.83
N ASP A 29 -16.16 3.82 -8.97
CA ASP A 29 -16.92 3.86 -10.22
C ASP A 29 -16.64 2.65 -11.11
N ASP A 30 -15.48 2.01 -10.93
CA ASP A 30 -15.06 0.84 -11.70
C ASP A 30 -14.76 -0.35 -10.76
N PRO A 31 -15.58 -1.42 -10.79
CA PRO A 31 -15.39 -2.57 -9.93
C PRO A 31 -14.09 -3.35 -10.19
N ASP A 32 -13.46 -3.17 -11.36
CA ASP A 32 -12.27 -3.90 -11.80
C ASP A 32 -10.97 -3.10 -11.64
N THR A 33 -11.06 -1.82 -11.27
CA THR A 33 -9.89 -0.96 -11.05
C THR A 33 -9.47 -0.90 -9.58
N GLY A 34 -8.18 -1.15 -9.35
CA GLY A 34 -7.50 -1.00 -8.06
C GLY A 34 -6.29 -0.08 -8.18
N TYR A 35 -5.90 0.53 -7.06
CA TYR A 35 -4.78 1.47 -7.00
C TYR A 35 -3.71 0.98 -6.02
N ALA A 36 -2.45 1.11 -6.45
CA ALA A 36 -1.29 0.79 -5.66
C ALA A 36 -0.23 1.88 -5.80
N LEU A 37 0.46 2.18 -4.69
CA LEU A 37 1.70 2.96 -4.73
C LEU A 37 2.81 2.06 -5.26
N THR A 38 3.66 2.58 -6.15
CA THR A 38 4.77 1.79 -6.69
C THR A 38 5.82 1.52 -5.60
N ALA A 39 6.61 0.47 -5.77
CA ALA A 39 7.72 0.20 -4.86
C ALA A 39 8.77 1.32 -4.85
N ASP A 40 8.90 2.07 -5.96
CA ASP A 40 9.76 3.25 -6.03
C ASP A 40 9.20 4.41 -5.19
N GLU A 41 7.89 4.64 -5.25
CA GLU A 41 7.20 5.72 -4.53
C GLU A 41 7.35 5.58 -3.00
N VAL A 42 7.28 4.36 -2.47
CA VAL A 42 7.34 4.09 -1.02
C VAL A 42 8.75 3.73 -0.53
N ARG A 43 9.77 3.80 -1.39
CA ARG A 43 11.13 3.29 -1.07
C ARG A 43 11.75 4.00 0.13
N ASP A 44 11.61 5.32 0.20
CA ASP A 44 12.26 6.13 1.23
C ASP A 44 11.62 5.88 2.59
N ASP A 45 10.28 5.84 2.65
CA ASP A 45 9.52 5.49 3.85
C ASP A 45 9.89 4.10 4.38
N VAL A 46 9.97 3.10 3.48
CA VAL A 46 10.39 1.75 3.84
C VAL A 46 11.82 1.75 4.37
N THR A 47 12.74 2.49 3.75
CA THR A 47 14.14 2.57 4.17
C THR A 47 14.26 3.16 5.57
N GLN A 48 13.56 4.26 5.84
CA GLN A 48 13.52 4.88 7.16
C GLN A 48 12.86 3.97 8.20
N GLY A 49 11.73 3.35 7.85
CA GLY A 49 10.93 2.49 8.72
C GLY A 49 11.67 1.23 9.20
N ARG A 50 12.62 0.70 8.41
CA ARG A 50 13.39 -0.51 8.77
C ARG A 50 14.15 -0.42 10.09
N THR A 51 14.52 0.79 10.51
CA THR A 51 15.25 1.02 11.76
C THR A 51 14.48 1.93 12.73
N ALA A 52 13.25 2.31 12.39
CA ALA A 52 12.43 3.16 13.24
C ALA A 52 11.90 2.35 14.43
N THR A 53 12.36 2.68 15.64
CA THR A 53 11.92 2.03 16.89
C THR A 53 11.19 2.96 17.84
N GLN A 54 11.17 4.27 17.54
CA GLN A 54 10.42 5.24 18.33
C GLN A 54 8.95 5.21 17.94
N ARG A 55 8.07 5.27 18.93
CA ARG A 55 6.62 5.35 18.69
C ARG A 55 6.28 6.75 18.17
N VAL A 56 5.32 6.79 17.25
CA VAL A 56 4.74 8.01 16.69
C VAL A 56 3.21 7.96 16.85
N ASP A 57 2.55 9.09 16.70
CA ASP A 57 1.09 9.18 16.68
C ASP A 57 0.53 8.65 15.35
N THR A 58 -0.69 8.10 15.36
CA THR A 58 -1.45 7.73 14.17
C THR A 58 -2.33 8.87 13.66
N GLU A 59 -2.27 10.02 14.34
CA GLU A 59 -3.08 11.21 14.08
C GLU A 59 -4.59 10.96 14.26
N SER A 60 -5.42 11.84 13.70
CA SER A 60 -6.89 11.76 13.80
C SER A 60 -7.49 10.72 12.85
N CYS A 61 -8.71 10.27 13.12
CA CYS A 61 -9.45 9.39 12.21
C CYS A 61 -9.60 10.01 10.81
N ALA A 62 -9.47 9.18 9.77
CA ALA A 62 -9.75 9.57 8.39
C ALA A 62 -11.22 10.04 8.23
N LEU A 63 -11.43 11.08 7.42
CA LEU A 63 -12.75 11.67 7.12
C LEU A 63 -13.60 10.79 6.20
#